data_AF-A0A2E5GXQ4-F1
#
_entry.id   AF-A0A2E5GXQ4-F1
#
_cell.length_a   1.000
_cell.length_b   1.000
_cell.length_c   1.000
_cell.angle_alpha   90.00
_cell.angle_beta   90.00
_cell.angle_gamma   90.00
#
_symmetry.space_group_name_H-M   'P 1'
#
loop_
_entity.id
_entity.type
_entity.pdbx_description
1 polymer ?
#
loop_
_entity_poly.entity_id
_entity_poly.type
_entity_poly.pdbx_seq_one_letter_code
_entity_poly.pdbx_strand_id
1 'polypeptide(L)'
;MIKRIVKAHKPIAAFMLMWALSVGQGLTGQSVVVEVEENIRSSENGTVLGRMNKGGEFQLIASGEGWMQINLQGWVWEASLQSIDRGGFDLMVSSTIGENIRDEPQGTIIGRLEDGTLLKSVEKITGWIRVERKVWIWAQSVDVQGIDVSSKEETLGIGQDETEWLTVGNNGLPVLNIPNGDTLLQALPRSSLEVLARQGNWAQVTINGWVWAPETSQDLLELPLVVDVQIADIADRGKELQGRLLQWDLQFISVEEADGIRSDFYQNETFLLTKLANSEDDFVYVTFSEGLEEELTLLTPLDYVRVVGRLRTASEKLTEAPILELISLERVTYRNQ
;
A
#
# COMPACT_ATOMS: atom_id res chain seq x y z
N MET A 1 -23.85 90.07 -3.35
CA MET A 1 -23.20 88.85 -3.88
C MET A 1 -24.11 87.66 -3.64
N ILE A 2 -24.53 87.00 -4.74
CA ILE A 2 -24.51 85.53 -4.96
C ILE A 2 -25.14 84.62 -3.87
N LYS A 3 -26.28 84.01 -4.24
CA LYS A 3 -26.63 82.55 -4.22
C LYS A 3 -25.83 81.65 -3.23
N ARG A 4 -26.35 80.60 -2.58
CA ARG A 4 -27.44 79.66 -2.87
C ARG A 4 -27.50 78.66 -1.69
N ILE A 5 -28.72 78.27 -1.34
CA ILE A 5 -29.21 76.94 -0.95
C ILE A 5 -28.29 75.77 -1.37
N VAL A 6 -28.05 74.74 -0.53
CA VAL A 6 -28.65 73.37 -0.60
C VAL A 6 -28.45 72.55 0.70
N LYS A 7 -29.52 71.87 1.14
CA LYS A 7 -29.59 70.69 2.04
C LYS A 7 -28.59 69.59 1.67
N ALA A 8 -28.15 68.79 2.66
CA ALA A 8 -28.08 67.33 2.53
C ALA A 8 -27.47 66.57 3.74
N HIS A 9 -28.24 65.59 4.20
CA HIS A 9 -27.86 64.20 4.51
C HIS A 9 -27.21 63.80 5.85
N LYS A 10 -27.78 62.68 6.35
CA LYS A 10 -27.58 61.94 7.59
C LYS A 10 -26.19 61.27 7.65
N PRO A 11 -25.66 60.96 8.85
CA PRO A 11 -24.30 60.45 9.00
C PRO A 11 -24.16 59.01 8.49
N ILE A 12 -23.14 58.81 7.65
CA ILE A 12 -22.67 57.52 7.15
C ILE A 12 -21.85 56.86 8.26
N ALA A 13 -22.22 55.64 8.63
CA ALA A 13 -21.40 54.76 9.46
C ALA A 13 -20.14 54.38 8.69
N ALA A 14 -18.98 54.82 9.18
CA ALA A 14 -17.69 54.42 8.66
C ALA A 14 -17.34 53.02 9.19
N PHE A 15 -17.43 52.03 8.31
CA PHE A 15 -16.88 50.69 8.53
C PHE A 15 -15.36 50.81 8.43
N MET A 16 -14.67 50.77 9.57
CA MET A 16 -13.22 50.76 9.67
C MET A 16 -12.75 49.36 9.27
N LEU A 17 -12.33 49.19 8.01
CA LEU A 17 -11.75 47.97 7.50
C LEU A 17 -10.35 47.83 8.11
N MET A 18 -10.25 47.10 9.22
CA MET A 18 -9.00 46.70 9.84
C MET A 18 -8.34 45.66 8.93
N TRP A 19 -7.37 46.09 8.14
CA TRP A 19 -6.43 45.18 7.49
C TRP A 19 -5.63 44.49 8.60
N ALA A 20 -5.96 43.22 8.87
CA ALA A 20 -5.10 42.34 9.64
C ALA A 20 -3.82 42.12 8.81
N LEU A 21 -2.77 42.87 9.15
CA LEU A 21 -1.40 42.48 8.83
C LEU A 21 -1.15 41.15 9.57
N SER A 22 -1.33 40.03 8.87
CA SER A 22 -0.77 38.75 9.30
C SER A 22 0.74 38.90 9.25
N VAL A 23 1.33 39.20 10.41
CA VAL A 23 2.76 39.06 10.65
C VAL A 23 3.07 37.59 10.45
N GLY A 24 3.59 37.24 9.27
CA GLY A 24 4.20 35.93 9.03
C GLY A 24 5.40 35.84 9.96
N GLN A 25 5.25 35.14 11.08
CA GLN A 25 6.41 34.75 11.87
C GLN A 25 7.21 33.79 11.00
N GLY A 26 8.41 34.23 10.60
CA GLY A 26 9.30 33.41 9.80
C GLY A 26 9.67 32.15 10.59
N LEU A 27 9.40 30.98 10.01
CA LEU A 27 9.83 29.66 10.48
C LEU A 27 11.37 29.46 10.39
N THR A 28 12.14 30.56 10.25
CA THR A 28 13.58 30.50 10.05
C THR A 28 14.28 30.23 11.37
N GLY A 29 14.60 28.96 11.64
CA GLY A 29 15.41 28.57 12.80
C GLY A 29 14.91 27.33 13.56
N GLN A 30 13.82 26.71 13.12
CA GLN A 30 13.39 25.43 13.69
C GLN A 30 14.17 24.29 13.04
N SER A 31 14.66 23.36 13.87
CA SER A 31 15.30 22.12 13.44
C SER A 31 14.28 20.98 13.48
N VAL A 32 14.43 20.05 12.55
CA VAL A 32 13.63 18.82 12.42
C VAL A 32 14.58 17.66 12.61
N VAL A 33 14.35 16.86 13.65
CA VAL A 33 15.12 15.65 13.95
C VAL A 33 14.32 14.43 13.51
N VAL A 34 14.91 13.59 12.67
CA VAL A 34 14.27 12.36 12.19
C VAL A 34 14.21 11.32 13.31
N GLU A 35 13.03 10.96 13.79
CA GLU A 35 12.86 10.01 14.91
C GLU A 35 12.85 8.55 14.46
N VAL A 36 12.42 8.32 13.22
CA VAL A 36 12.38 7.03 12.54
C VAL A 36 12.83 7.22 11.10
N GLU A 37 13.50 6.22 10.54
CA GLU A 37 13.91 6.24 9.14
C GLU A 37 12.72 6.54 8.22
N GLU A 38 12.84 7.57 7.36
CA GLU A 38 11.68 8.10 6.62
C GLU A 38 12.06 8.58 5.20
N ASN A 39 11.13 8.42 4.27
CA ASN A 39 11.27 8.86 2.89
C ASN A 39 11.18 10.39 2.76
N ILE A 40 11.99 10.94 1.85
CA ILE A 40 11.90 12.34 1.40
C ILE A 40 11.34 12.40 -0.02
N ARG A 41 10.50 13.40 -0.29
CA ARG A 41 9.72 13.50 -1.53
C ARG A 41 9.85 14.86 -2.22
N SER A 42 9.57 14.89 -3.52
CA SER A 42 9.60 16.11 -4.35
C SER A 42 8.45 17.08 -4.05
N SER A 43 7.30 16.55 -3.64
CA SER A 43 6.12 17.27 -3.16
C SER A 43 5.45 16.45 -2.07
N GLU A 44 4.44 17.00 -1.40
CA GLU A 44 3.49 16.20 -0.61
C GLU A 44 2.96 15.05 -1.49
N ASN A 45 3.06 13.81 -1.00
CA ASN A 45 2.72 12.59 -1.74
C ASN A 45 3.42 12.40 -3.11
N GLY A 46 4.47 13.17 -3.39
CA GLY A 46 5.19 13.12 -4.66
C GLY A 46 6.15 11.93 -4.77
N THR A 47 6.93 11.93 -5.86
CA THR A 47 8.00 10.96 -6.10
C THR A 47 8.99 10.93 -4.94
N VAL A 48 9.38 9.72 -4.52
CA VAL A 48 10.43 9.50 -3.53
C VAL A 48 11.78 9.87 -4.12
N LEU A 49 12.56 10.64 -3.37
CA LEU A 49 13.88 11.12 -3.76
C LEU A 49 14.99 10.48 -2.93
N GLY A 50 14.63 9.72 -1.90
CA GLY A 50 15.58 9.17 -0.95
C GLY A 50 14.92 8.86 0.38
N ARG A 51 15.76 8.46 1.32
CA ARG A 51 15.38 8.09 2.68
C ARG A 51 16.39 8.67 3.68
N MET A 52 15.90 9.28 4.75
CA MET A 52 16.70 9.85 5.83
C MET A 52 16.78 8.87 6.99
N ASN A 53 17.97 8.75 7.57
CA ASN A 53 18.22 7.90 8.72
C ASN A 53 17.70 8.57 10.00
N LYS A 54 17.32 7.75 10.98
CA LYS A 54 17.04 8.22 12.34
C LYS A 54 18.23 9.05 12.88
N GLY A 55 17.91 10.18 13.50
CA GLY A 55 18.87 11.13 14.06
C GLY A 55 19.35 12.19 13.08
N GLY A 56 18.94 12.16 11.80
CA GLY A 56 19.23 13.24 10.85
C GLY A 56 18.56 14.53 11.28
N GLU A 57 19.30 15.64 11.26
CA GLU A 57 18.82 16.97 11.64
C GLU A 57 18.77 17.91 10.43
N PHE A 58 17.63 18.57 10.21
CA PHE A 58 17.41 19.44 9.05
C PHE A 58 16.68 20.72 9.42
N GLN A 59 16.87 21.77 8.65
CA GLN A 59 16.14 23.02 8.86
C GLN A 59 14.70 22.92 8.35
N LEU A 60 13.71 23.28 9.17
CA LEU A 60 12.33 23.41 8.74
C LEU A 60 12.16 24.64 7.83
N ILE A 61 11.47 24.47 6.71
CA ILE A 61 11.10 25.55 5.78
C ILE A 61 9.63 25.90 5.94
N ALA A 62 8.77 24.88 5.94
CA ALA A 62 7.32 25.03 6.04
C ALA A 62 6.68 23.77 6.62
N SER A 63 5.49 23.91 7.19
CA SER A 63 4.62 22.80 7.58
C SER A 63 3.33 22.83 6.76
N GLY A 64 2.80 21.65 6.43
CA GLY A 64 1.54 21.42 5.75
C GLY A 64 0.69 20.39 6.49
N GLU A 65 -0.41 19.93 5.88
CA GLU A 65 -1.27 18.90 6.47
C GLU A 65 -0.57 17.53 6.45
N GLY A 66 0.08 17.17 7.57
CA GLY A 66 0.77 15.90 7.73
C GLY A 66 2.18 15.85 7.13
N TRP A 67 2.64 16.92 6.47
CA TRP A 67 3.97 17.00 5.87
C TRP A 67 4.77 18.19 6.40
N MET A 68 6.08 18.03 6.45
CA MET A 68 7.03 19.09 6.71
C MET A 68 7.94 19.26 5.51
N GLN A 69 8.08 20.49 5.05
CA GLN A 69 9.10 20.83 4.07
C GLN A 69 10.38 21.20 4.80
N ILE A 70 11.45 20.48 4.51
CA ILE A 70 12.78 20.68 5.10
C ILE A 70 13.79 21.10 4.04
N ASN A 71 14.87 21.75 4.49
CA ASN A 71 16.05 21.99 3.69
C ASN A 71 17.03 20.82 3.86
N LEU A 72 17.03 19.88 2.92
CA LEU A 72 18.02 18.81 2.88
C LEU A 72 19.38 19.42 2.54
N GLN A 73 20.37 19.21 3.41
CA GLN A 73 21.77 19.54 3.16
C GLN A 73 22.68 18.39 3.58
N GLY A 74 23.78 18.24 2.86
CA GLY A 74 24.82 17.26 3.20
C GLY A 74 25.82 17.07 2.09
N TRP A 75 26.79 16.19 2.32
CA TRP A 75 27.88 15.87 1.40
C TRP A 75 27.60 14.58 0.64
N VAL A 76 27.81 14.64 -0.67
CA VAL A 76 27.60 13.54 -1.61
C VAL A 76 28.90 13.31 -2.39
N TRP A 77 29.21 12.04 -2.66
CA TRP A 77 30.41 11.67 -3.40
C TRP A 77 30.30 12.13 -4.86
N GLU A 78 31.28 12.89 -5.33
CA GLU A 78 31.24 13.53 -6.66
C GLU A 78 31.09 12.53 -7.81
N ALA A 79 31.68 11.34 -7.68
CA ALA A 79 31.67 10.33 -8.75
C ALA A 79 30.27 9.76 -9.03
N SER A 80 29.33 9.90 -8.09
CA SER A 80 27.95 9.44 -8.21
C SER A 80 26.99 10.53 -8.68
N LEU A 81 27.53 11.69 -9.07
CA LEU A 81 26.78 12.84 -9.54
C LEU A 81 27.08 13.12 -11.01
N GLN A 82 26.03 13.48 -11.74
CA GLN A 82 26.12 14.00 -13.09
C GLN A 82 25.69 15.47 -13.10
N SER A 83 26.48 16.33 -13.76
CA SER A 83 26.10 17.72 -13.99
C SER A 83 24.98 17.82 -15.01
N ILE A 84 23.99 18.64 -14.71
CA ILE A 84 22.81 18.89 -15.54
C ILE A 84 22.45 20.39 -15.51
N ASP A 85 21.49 20.79 -16.33
CA ASP A 85 20.82 22.08 -16.21
C ASP A 85 19.32 21.86 -16.41
N ARG A 86 18.60 21.61 -15.31
CA ARG A 86 17.16 21.29 -15.36
C ARG A 86 16.43 21.81 -14.13
N GLY A 87 15.41 22.63 -14.35
CA GLY A 87 14.47 23.04 -13.28
C GLY A 87 15.14 23.79 -12.13
N GLY A 88 16.26 24.48 -12.39
CA GLY A 88 17.04 25.18 -11.36
C GLY A 88 17.95 24.28 -10.53
N PHE A 89 18.16 23.02 -10.94
CA PHE A 89 19.13 22.09 -10.37
C PHE A 89 20.30 21.91 -11.33
N ASP A 90 21.51 21.80 -10.78
CA ASP A 90 22.77 21.67 -11.51
C ASP A 90 23.40 20.28 -11.40
N LEU A 91 22.84 19.42 -10.54
CA LEU A 91 23.31 18.07 -10.28
C LEU A 91 22.16 17.05 -10.29
N MET A 92 22.48 15.82 -10.67
CA MET A 92 21.61 14.65 -10.61
C MET A 92 22.40 13.48 -10.04
N VAL A 93 21.82 12.71 -9.13
CA VAL A 93 22.38 11.40 -8.73
C VAL A 93 22.30 10.47 -9.94
N SER A 94 23.44 9.94 -10.39
CA SER A 94 23.55 9.09 -11.59
C SER A 94 23.95 7.64 -11.28
N SER A 95 24.14 7.32 -9.99
CA SER A 95 24.37 5.95 -9.53
C SER A 95 23.03 5.20 -9.51
N THR A 96 22.96 4.07 -10.22
CA THR A 96 21.73 3.25 -10.34
C THR A 96 21.29 2.63 -9.02
N ILE A 97 22.19 2.51 -8.05
CA ILE A 97 21.86 2.05 -6.69
C ILE A 97 21.56 3.21 -5.75
N GLY A 98 21.56 4.46 -6.22
CA GLY A 98 21.51 5.67 -5.40
C GLY A 98 22.87 6.05 -4.80
N GLU A 99 22.89 7.06 -3.94
CA GLU A 99 24.10 7.53 -3.25
C GLU A 99 23.82 7.97 -1.80
N ASN A 100 24.79 7.78 -0.91
CA ASN A 100 24.69 8.24 0.47
C ASN A 100 24.86 9.76 0.55
N ILE A 101 24.05 10.39 1.41
CA ILE A 101 24.28 11.76 1.86
C ILE A 101 24.83 11.72 3.29
N ARG A 102 25.84 12.55 3.54
CA ARG A 102 26.59 12.58 4.80
C ARG A 102 26.56 13.95 5.47
N ASP A 103 26.74 14.00 6.77
CA ASP A 103 26.91 15.24 7.54
C ASP A 103 28.21 15.98 7.16
N GLU A 104 29.27 15.23 6.91
CA GLU A 104 30.60 15.69 6.52
C GLU A 104 31.21 14.77 5.44
N PRO A 105 32.25 15.22 4.72
CA PRO A 105 33.02 14.36 3.83
C PRO A 105 33.56 13.14 4.58
N GLN A 106 33.25 11.93 4.13
CA GLN A 106 33.56 10.67 4.83
C GLN A 106 32.94 10.53 6.25
N GLY A 107 32.00 11.40 6.62
CA GLY A 107 31.33 11.41 7.92
C GLY A 107 30.17 10.40 8.03
N THR A 108 29.27 10.65 8.98
CA THR A 108 28.09 9.82 9.24
C THR A 108 27.13 9.88 8.07
N ILE A 109 26.56 8.73 7.70
CA ILE A 109 25.49 8.68 6.70
C ILE A 109 24.20 9.15 7.37
N ILE A 110 23.69 10.30 6.93
CA ILE A 110 22.43 10.88 7.40
C ILE A 110 21.24 10.43 6.54
N GLY A 111 21.52 9.79 5.39
CA GLY A 111 20.53 9.12 4.58
C GLY A 111 21.05 8.71 3.21
N ARG A 112 20.13 8.38 2.31
CA ARG A 112 20.41 7.92 0.95
C ARG A 112 19.49 8.61 -0.05
N LEU A 113 20.04 8.96 -1.20
CA LEU A 113 19.36 9.60 -2.31
C LEU A 113 19.16 8.57 -3.43
N GLU A 114 17.99 8.59 -4.05
CA GLU A 114 17.66 7.72 -5.18
C GLU A 114 18.29 8.20 -6.49
N ASP A 115 18.47 7.28 -7.44
CA ASP A 115 18.86 7.60 -8.81
C ASP A 115 17.90 8.64 -9.44
N GLY A 116 18.46 9.57 -10.20
CA GLY A 116 17.71 10.67 -10.82
C GLY A 116 17.34 11.81 -9.89
N THR A 117 17.71 11.76 -8.60
CA THR A 117 17.44 12.86 -7.66
C THR A 117 18.20 14.12 -8.05
N LEU A 118 17.45 15.20 -8.29
CA LEU A 118 18.01 16.50 -8.69
C LEU A 118 18.49 17.29 -7.47
N LEU A 119 19.67 17.91 -7.53
CA LEU A 119 20.30 18.59 -6.41
C LEU A 119 20.88 19.93 -6.87
N LYS A 120 21.03 20.86 -5.93
CA LYS A 120 21.81 22.09 -6.15
C LYS A 120 23.17 21.96 -5.49
N SER A 121 24.23 22.35 -6.18
CA SER A 121 25.55 22.49 -5.58
C SER A 121 25.61 23.73 -4.69
N VAL A 122 26.19 23.59 -3.51
CA VAL A 122 26.44 24.68 -2.55
C VAL A 122 27.93 24.93 -2.42
N GLU A 123 28.70 23.84 -2.25
CA GLU A 123 30.13 23.89 -2.05
C GLU A 123 30.77 22.64 -2.67
N LYS A 124 31.98 22.78 -3.20
CA LYS A 124 32.73 21.66 -3.77
C LYS A 124 34.14 21.61 -3.22
N ILE A 125 34.53 20.44 -2.73
CA ILE A 125 35.88 20.11 -2.30
C ILE A 125 36.37 18.86 -3.05
N THR A 126 37.59 18.41 -2.80
CA THR A 126 38.15 17.24 -3.47
C THR A 126 37.31 15.98 -3.24
N GLY A 127 36.64 15.52 -4.30
CA GLY A 127 35.84 14.28 -4.33
C GLY A 127 34.45 14.39 -3.69
N TRP A 128 34.07 15.54 -3.16
CA TRP A 128 32.80 15.72 -2.45
C TRP A 128 32.11 17.02 -2.84
N ILE A 129 30.80 16.96 -2.97
CA ILE A 129 29.97 18.13 -3.22
C ILE A 129 28.94 18.25 -2.09
N ARG A 130 28.91 19.42 -1.45
CA ARG A 130 27.82 19.78 -0.54
C ARG A 130 26.63 20.21 -1.37
N VAL A 131 25.49 19.58 -1.13
CA VAL A 131 24.27 19.79 -1.90
C VAL A 131 23.17 20.39 -1.05
N GLU A 132 22.21 21.05 -1.70
CA GLU A 132 20.94 21.42 -1.09
C GLU A 132 19.73 20.95 -1.92
N ARG A 133 18.62 20.65 -1.23
CA ARG A 133 17.31 20.47 -1.86
C ARG A 133 16.17 20.73 -0.88
N LYS A 134 15.13 21.41 -1.33
CA LYS A 134 13.86 21.45 -0.59
C LYS A 134 13.11 20.14 -0.82
N VAL A 135 12.81 19.44 0.26
CA VAL A 135 12.12 18.14 0.20
C VAL A 135 11.00 18.09 1.23
N TRP A 136 10.04 17.21 1.00
CA TRP A 136 8.95 16.95 1.91
C TRP A 136 9.20 15.65 2.67
N ILE A 137 9.10 15.71 3.98
CA ILE A 137 9.19 14.58 4.91
C ILE A 137 7.90 14.54 5.73
N TRP A 138 7.55 13.37 6.24
CA TRP A 138 6.35 13.24 7.06
C TRP A 138 6.54 13.89 8.42
N ALA A 139 5.62 14.79 8.79
CA ALA A 139 5.51 15.41 10.10
C ALA A 139 5.51 14.44 11.31
N GLN A 140 5.01 13.19 11.15
CA GLN A 140 4.89 12.21 12.25
C GLN A 140 6.16 11.38 12.46
N SER A 141 7.11 11.49 11.54
CA SER A 141 8.37 10.74 11.59
C SER A 141 9.52 11.59 12.13
N VAL A 142 9.21 12.82 12.56
CA VAL A 142 10.18 13.84 12.92
C VAL A 142 9.74 14.65 14.15
N ASP A 143 10.70 15.02 14.97
CA ASP A 143 10.54 15.93 16.10
C ASP A 143 10.96 17.35 15.69
N VAL A 144 10.13 18.36 16.00
CA VAL A 144 10.44 19.76 15.71
C VAL A 144 11.02 20.40 16.95
N GLN A 145 12.32 20.61 16.94
CA GLN A 145 13.04 21.24 18.05
C GLN A 145 13.05 22.75 17.87
N GLY A 146 12.62 23.46 18.93
CA GLY A 146 12.64 24.93 18.98
C GLY A 146 11.35 25.62 19.42
N ILE A 147 10.43 24.91 20.09
CA ILE A 147 9.23 25.52 20.69
C ILE A 147 9.34 25.47 22.22
N ASP A 148 9.71 26.60 22.83
CA ASP A 148 9.35 26.91 24.22
C ASP A 148 7.86 27.29 24.22
N VAL A 149 6.99 26.31 24.42
CA VAL A 149 5.59 26.57 24.78
C VAL A 149 5.21 25.63 25.90
N SER A 150 5.33 26.16 27.12
CA SER A 150 4.41 25.89 28.21
C SER A 150 2.96 25.93 27.69
N SER A 151 2.37 24.78 27.40
CA SER A 151 0.93 24.62 27.34
C SER A 151 0.54 23.22 27.79
N LYS A 152 0.14 23.19 29.07
CA LYS A 152 -0.76 22.24 29.73
C LYS A 152 -0.53 20.76 29.44
N GLU A 153 -0.04 20.09 30.48
CA GLU A 153 -0.52 18.77 30.90
C GLU A 153 -2.05 18.70 30.74
N GLU A 154 -2.52 18.12 29.65
CA GLU A 154 -3.74 17.32 29.69
C GLU A 154 -3.30 15.89 29.93
N THR A 155 -3.47 15.49 31.18
CA THR A 155 -3.49 14.12 31.66
C THR A 155 -4.14 13.19 30.63
N LEU A 156 -3.34 12.32 30.01
CA LEU A 156 -3.85 11.16 29.30
C LEU A 156 -4.61 10.30 30.30
N GLY A 157 -5.93 10.39 30.23
CA GLY A 157 -6.82 9.47 30.89
C GLY A 157 -6.56 8.07 30.34
N ILE A 158 -6.20 7.15 31.23
CA ILE A 158 -6.40 5.73 31.00
C ILE A 158 -7.92 5.54 30.86
N GLY A 159 -8.37 5.21 29.66
CA GLY A 159 -9.78 5.03 29.34
C GLY A 159 -9.96 4.08 28.15
N GLN A 160 -10.07 2.79 28.49
CA GLN A 160 -10.78 1.69 27.81
C GLN A 160 -10.64 1.48 26.29
N ASP A 161 -10.20 0.26 25.96
CA ASP A 161 -10.36 -0.51 24.71
C ASP A 161 -11.59 -0.09 23.87
N GLU A 162 -11.38 0.83 22.92
CA GLU A 162 -12.16 0.84 21.69
C GLU A 162 -11.28 0.24 20.61
N THR A 163 -11.57 -1.01 20.23
CA THR A 163 -10.94 -1.68 19.09
C THR A 163 -11.22 -0.84 17.84
N GLU A 164 -10.18 -0.18 17.32
CA GLU A 164 -10.26 0.59 16.09
C GLU A 164 -10.23 -0.36 14.88
N TRP A 165 -11.06 -0.11 13.88
CA TRP A 165 -11.14 -0.93 12.65
C TRP A 165 -10.85 -0.08 11.42
N LEU A 166 -10.10 -0.64 10.48
CA LEU A 166 -9.80 -0.05 9.18
C LEU A 166 -10.49 -0.86 8.07
N THR A 167 -11.42 -0.22 7.36
CA THR A 167 -12.08 -0.81 6.19
C THR A 167 -11.27 -0.56 4.92
N VAL A 168 -10.95 -1.63 4.20
CA VAL A 168 -10.20 -1.57 2.94
C VAL A 168 -11.09 -1.06 1.81
N GLY A 169 -10.58 -0.11 1.04
CA GLY A 169 -11.29 0.47 -0.11
C GLY A 169 -11.47 -0.51 -1.28
N ASN A 170 -12.03 -0.03 -2.39
CA ASN A 170 -12.41 -0.88 -3.53
C ASN A 170 -11.24 -1.52 -4.30
N ASN A 171 -10.00 -1.08 -4.09
CA ASN A 171 -8.83 -1.55 -4.85
C ASN A 171 -7.95 -2.53 -4.06
N GLY A 172 -8.44 -3.02 -2.91
CA GLY A 172 -7.62 -3.73 -1.94
C GLY A 172 -6.58 -2.80 -1.28
N LEU A 173 -5.80 -3.34 -0.35
CA LEU A 173 -4.74 -2.59 0.33
C LEU A 173 -3.54 -3.50 0.61
N PRO A 174 -2.34 -3.19 0.12
CA PRO A 174 -1.15 -3.94 0.52
C PRO A 174 -0.88 -3.74 2.01
N VAL A 175 -0.73 -4.86 2.72
CA VAL A 175 -0.25 -4.90 4.11
C VAL A 175 1.23 -5.21 4.05
N LEU A 176 2.04 -4.29 4.58
CA LEU A 176 3.49 -4.40 4.56
C LEU A 176 4.01 -5.05 5.84
N ASN A 177 5.17 -5.71 5.78
CA ASN A 177 5.80 -6.32 6.96
C ASN A 177 6.28 -5.27 7.99
N ILE A 178 6.64 -4.09 7.52
CA ILE A 178 6.98 -2.87 8.28
C ILE A 178 6.56 -1.63 7.47
N PRO A 179 6.47 -0.43 8.08
CA PRO A 179 6.29 0.81 7.33
C PRO A 179 7.26 0.93 6.14
N ASN A 180 6.73 1.14 4.93
CA ASN A 180 7.50 1.18 3.67
C ASN A 180 8.33 -0.09 3.35
N GLY A 181 8.04 -1.23 3.99
CA GLY A 181 8.70 -2.51 3.74
C GLY A 181 8.09 -3.28 2.58
N ASP A 182 8.38 -4.57 2.51
CA ASP A 182 7.84 -5.47 1.50
C ASP A 182 6.38 -5.79 1.80
N THR A 183 5.59 -6.00 0.74
CA THR A 183 4.21 -6.46 0.86
C THR A 183 4.20 -7.86 1.47
N LEU A 184 3.63 -7.98 2.67
CA LEU A 184 3.39 -9.25 3.34
C LEU A 184 2.19 -9.96 2.71
N LEU A 185 1.11 -9.22 2.47
CA LEU A 185 -0.12 -9.71 1.83
C LEU A 185 -0.92 -8.56 1.21
N GLN A 186 -1.85 -8.88 0.31
CA GLN A 186 -2.82 -7.93 -0.23
C GLN A 186 -4.17 -8.15 0.48
N ALA A 187 -4.64 -7.16 1.24
CA ALA A 187 -5.97 -7.19 1.81
C ALA A 187 -7.02 -6.97 0.72
N LEU A 188 -8.05 -7.82 0.66
CA LEU A 188 -9.09 -7.76 -0.35
C LEU A 188 -9.96 -6.50 -0.19
N PRO A 189 -10.57 -6.01 -1.29
CA PRO A 189 -11.54 -4.93 -1.21
C PRO A 189 -12.62 -5.18 -0.16
N ARG A 190 -13.00 -4.14 0.59
CA ARG A 190 -14.04 -4.18 1.64
C ARG A 190 -13.74 -5.12 2.82
N SER A 191 -12.54 -5.68 2.91
CA SER A 191 -12.11 -6.38 4.13
C SER A 191 -11.93 -5.38 5.30
N SER A 192 -12.03 -5.89 6.53
CA SER A 192 -11.83 -5.09 7.75
C SER A 192 -10.62 -5.60 8.51
N LEU A 193 -9.74 -4.67 8.87
CA LEU A 193 -8.50 -4.93 9.58
C LEU A 193 -8.61 -4.30 10.97
N GLU A 194 -8.28 -5.05 12.01
CA GLU A 194 -8.26 -4.50 13.37
C GLU A 194 -6.95 -3.73 13.56
N VAL A 195 -7.06 -2.48 14.00
CA VAL A 195 -5.92 -1.58 14.20
C VAL A 195 -5.42 -1.77 15.63
N LEU A 196 -4.21 -2.28 15.77
CA LEU A 196 -3.54 -2.48 17.06
C LEU A 196 -2.82 -1.21 17.52
N ALA A 197 -2.22 -0.49 16.58
CA ALA A 197 -1.49 0.73 16.82
C ALA A 197 -1.42 1.58 15.56
N ARG A 198 -1.16 2.88 15.72
CA ARG A 198 -0.88 3.79 14.62
C ARG A 198 0.49 4.41 14.76
N GLN A 199 1.19 4.51 13.64
CA GLN A 199 2.45 5.22 13.48
C GLN A 199 2.33 6.08 12.21
N GLY A 200 1.88 7.32 12.37
CA GLY A 200 1.43 8.13 11.23
C GLY A 200 0.18 7.53 10.56
N ASN A 201 0.20 7.41 9.22
CA ASN A 201 -0.82 6.79 8.37
C ASN A 201 -0.55 5.28 8.22
N TRP A 202 0.50 4.77 8.89
CA TRP A 202 0.64 3.35 9.08
C TRP A 202 -0.23 2.94 10.24
N ALA A 203 -1.09 1.97 9.97
CA ALA A 203 -1.74 1.21 11.00
C ALA A 203 -0.97 -0.11 11.11
N GLN A 204 -0.49 -0.43 12.31
CA GLN A 204 -0.19 -1.81 12.63
C GLN A 204 -1.53 -2.51 12.79
N VAL A 205 -1.78 -3.47 11.93
CA VAL A 205 -3.05 -4.17 11.87
C VAL A 205 -2.90 -5.62 12.25
N THR A 206 -3.94 -6.20 12.83
CA THR A 206 -4.13 -7.64 12.89
C THR A 206 -5.29 -8.04 11.98
N ILE A 207 -5.22 -9.26 11.47
CA ILE A 207 -6.23 -9.83 10.60
C ILE A 207 -6.84 -11.00 11.35
N ASN A 208 -8.13 -10.86 11.68
CA ASN A 208 -8.90 -11.95 12.22
C ASN A 208 -9.51 -12.72 11.06
N GLY A 209 -8.96 -13.91 10.81
CA GLY A 209 -9.40 -14.80 9.75
C GLY A 209 -9.12 -16.25 10.10
N TRP A 210 -9.83 -17.15 9.43
CA TRP A 210 -9.58 -18.57 9.54
C TRP A 210 -8.78 -19.00 8.33
N VAL A 211 -7.56 -19.46 8.57
CA VAL A 211 -6.81 -20.24 7.59
C VAL A 211 -6.95 -21.71 7.95
N TRP A 212 -6.93 -22.58 6.95
CA TRP A 212 -6.77 -23.99 7.20
C TRP A 212 -5.39 -24.23 7.84
N ALA A 213 -5.37 -24.80 9.04
CA ALA A 213 -4.17 -25.10 9.80
C ALA A 213 -4.23 -26.57 10.27
N PRO A 214 -3.39 -27.46 9.75
CA PRO A 214 -3.26 -28.84 10.23
C PRO A 214 -2.65 -28.86 11.64
N GLU A 215 -2.73 -30.00 12.34
CA GLU A 215 -2.26 -30.12 13.73
C GLU A 215 -0.76 -29.80 13.90
N THR A 216 0.04 -29.97 12.84
CA THR A 216 1.49 -29.73 12.85
C THR A 216 1.91 -28.71 11.80
N SER A 217 2.72 -27.71 12.20
CA SER A 217 3.25 -26.68 11.28
C SER A 217 4.16 -27.23 10.17
N GLN A 218 4.66 -28.46 10.31
CA GLN A 218 5.41 -29.17 9.26
C GLN A 218 4.51 -29.51 8.06
N ASP A 219 3.24 -29.82 8.28
CA ASP A 219 2.27 -30.12 7.22
C ASP A 219 1.89 -28.87 6.39
N LEU A 220 2.16 -27.66 6.93
CA LEU A 220 2.02 -26.39 6.20
C LEU A 220 3.22 -26.08 5.30
N LEU A 221 4.42 -26.54 5.66
CA LEU A 221 5.62 -26.38 4.84
C LEU A 221 5.67 -27.40 3.69
N GLU A 222 4.97 -28.50 3.87
CA GLU A 222 4.83 -29.58 2.89
C GLU A 222 3.36 -29.71 2.44
N LEU A 223 2.62 -28.61 2.24
CA LEU A 223 1.22 -28.65 1.78
C LEU A 223 1.11 -29.63 0.61
N PRO A 224 0.60 -30.86 0.82
CA PRO A 224 0.69 -31.86 -0.21
C PRO A 224 -0.42 -31.49 -1.19
N LEU A 225 -0.01 -30.95 -2.35
CA LEU A 225 -0.89 -30.81 -3.49
C LEU A 225 -1.49 -32.18 -3.73
N VAL A 226 -2.79 -32.34 -3.46
CA VAL A 226 -3.42 -33.63 -3.63
C VAL A 226 -3.80 -33.73 -5.09
N VAL A 227 -3.13 -34.64 -5.79
CA VAL A 227 -3.27 -34.84 -7.23
C VAL A 227 -4.22 -36.01 -7.48
N ASP A 228 -5.01 -35.92 -8.53
CA ASP A 228 -5.81 -37.03 -9.09
C ASP A 228 -6.83 -37.68 -8.13
N VAL A 229 -7.33 -36.91 -7.16
CA VAL A 229 -8.38 -37.37 -6.23
C VAL A 229 -9.68 -37.65 -7.00
N GLN A 230 -10.33 -38.79 -6.78
CA GLN A 230 -11.63 -39.05 -7.41
C GLN A 230 -12.75 -38.29 -6.68
N ILE A 231 -13.83 -37.92 -7.39
CA ILE A 231 -14.96 -37.22 -6.75
C ILE A 231 -15.58 -38.07 -5.63
N ALA A 232 -15.66 -39.38 -5.81
CA ALA A 232 -16.12 -40.31 -4.78
C ALA A 232 -15.28 -40.21 -3.48
N ASP A 233 -13.96 -40.08 -3.59
CA ASP A 233 -13.08 -39.93 -2.42
C ASP A 233 -13.31 -38.58 -1.71
N ILE A 234 -13.71 -37.54 -2.44
CA ILE A 234 -14.04 -36.23 -1.88
C ILE A 234 -15.37 -36.27 -1.14
N ALA A 235 -16.37 -36.98 -1.66
CA ALA A 235 -17.63 -37.16 -0.96
C ALA A 235 -17.42 -37.86 0.40
N ASP A 236 -16.56 -38.88 0.43
CA ASP A 236 -16.28 -39.66 1.65
C ASP A 236 -15.34 -38.93 2.63
N ARG A 237 -14.30 -38.26 2.12
CA ARG A 237 -13.27 -37.58 2.93
C ARG A 237 -13.42 -36.07 2.98
N GLY A 238 -14.58 -35.55 2.62
CA GLY A 238 -14.81 -34.12 2.42
C GLY A 238 -14.39 -33.26 3.60
N LYS A 239 -14.65 -33.69 4.85
CA LYS A 239 -14.22 -32.97 6.05
C LYS A 239 -12.71 -32.88 6.24
N GLU A 240 -11.96 -33.87 5.77
CA GLU A 240 -10.49 -33.90 5.82
C GLU A 240 -9.89 -33.07 4.68
N LEU A 241 -10.55 -33.07 3.52
CA LEU A 241 -10.07 -32.43 2.30
C LEU A 241 -10.50 -30.97 2.17
N GLN A 242 -11.57 -30.54 2.85
CA GLN A 242 -12.07 -29.18 2.77
C GLN A 242 -11.01 -28.18 3.24
N GLY A 243 -10.75 -27.17 2.41
CA GLY A 243 -9.70 -26.18 2.60
C GLY A 243 -8.32 -26.59 2.07
N ARG A 244 -8.11 -27.84 1.63
CA ARG A 244 -6.84 -28.28 1.01
C ARG A 244 -6.71 -27.81 -0.44
N LEU A 245 -5.46 -27.72 -0.91
CA LEU A 245 -5.17 -27.50 -2.32
C LEU A 245 -5.23 -28.83 -3.09
N LEU A 246 -6.06 -28.86 -4.12
CA LEU A 246 -6.21 -29.98 -5.04
C LEU A 246 -5.70 -29.57 -6.43
N GLN A 247 -5.08 -30.51 -7.12
CA GLN A 247 -4.80 -30.39 -8.55
C GLN A 247 -5.67 -31.36 -9.34
N TRP A 248 -6.37 -30.82 -10.34
CA TRP A 248 -7.15 -31.62 -11.28
C TRP A 248 -6.96 -31.22 -12.72
N ASP A 249 -6.97 -32.23 -13.58
CA ASP A 249 -7.16 -32.05 -15.00
C ASP A 249 -8.67 -32.07 -15.29
N LEU A 250 -9.17 -30.93 -15.71
CA LEU A 250 -10.59 -30.67 -15.96
C LEU A 250 -10.78 -30.31 -17.43
N GLN A 251 -11.94 -30.62 -17.97
CA GLN A 251 -12.41 -30.14 -19.25
C GLN A 251 -13.36 -28.96 -19.01
N PHE A 252 -13.01 -27.81 -19.58
CA PHE A 252 -13.82 -26.60 -19.51
C PHE A 252 -15.06 -26.73 -20.40
N ILE A 253 -16.23 -26.33 -19.89
CA ILE A 253 -17.50 -26.34 -20.63
C ILE A 253 -17.94 -24.90 -20.92
N SER A 254 -18.19 -24.12 -19.87
CA SER A 254 -18.67 -22.74 -19.97
C SER A 254 -18.35 -21.94 -18.71
N VAL A 255 -18.44 -20.61 -18.83
CA VAL A 255 -18.51 -19.70 -17.69
C VAL A 255 -19.98 -19.45 -17.39
N GLU A 256 -20.38 -19.64 -16.13
CA GLU A 256 -21.77 -19.51 -15.68
C GLU A 256 -21.85 -18.58 -14.46
N GLU A 257 -23.04 -18.05 -14.21
CA GLU A 257 -23.35 -17.28 -13.01
C GLU A 257 -24.26 -18.12 -12.10
N ALA A 258 -23.93 -18.20 -10.81
CA ALA A 258 -24.73 -18.97 -9.86
C ALA A 258 -26.12 -18.36 -9.70
N ASP A 259 -27.16 -19.18 -9.86
CA ASP A 259 -28.52 -18.78 -9.53
C ASP A 259 -28.68 -18.64 -8.00
N GLY A 260 -29.59 -17.77 -7.56
CA GLY A 260 -29.83 -17.53 -6.14
C GLY A 260 -30.42 -18.72 -5.35
N ILE A 261 -30.52 -19.91 -5.96
CA ILE A 261 -31.05 -21.13 -5.34
C ILE A 261 -29.90 -21.96 -4.75
N ARG A 262 -28.71 -21.94 -5.36
CA ARG A 262 -27.52 -22.66 -4.88
C ARG A 262 -26.89 -21.96 -3.68
N SER A 263 -27.07 -22.54 -2.48
CA SER A 263 -26.65 -21.89 -1.22
C SER A 263 -25.15 -21.90 -0.95
N ASP A 264 -24.38 -22.73 -1.68
CA ASP A 264 -22.93 -22.88 -1.47
C ASP A 264 -22.11 -21.98 -2.42
N PHE A 265 -22.78 -21.08 -3.15
CA PHE A 265 -22.21 -19.97 -3.90
C PHE A 265 -22.61 -18.63 -3.28
N TYR A 266 -21.80 -17.60 -3.50
CA TYR A 266 -22.27 -16.24 -3.24
C TYR A 266 -23.34 -15.84 -4.28
N GLN A 267 -24.18 -14.87 -3.92
CA GLN A 267 -25.19 -14.37 -4.84
C GLN A 267 -24.51 -13.80 -6.10
N ASN A 268 -24.93 -14.28 -7.27
CA ASN A 268 -24.38 -13.90 -8.58
C ASN A 268 -22.88 -14.21 -8.72
N GLU A 269 -22.37 -15.21 -7.99
CA GLU A 269 -20.98 -15.63 -8.12
C GLU A 269 -20.73 -16.30 -9.47
N THR A 270 -19.75 -15.80 -10.21
CA THR A 270 -19.31 -16.40 -11.48
C THR A 270 -18.43 -17.61 -11.21
N PHE A 271 -18.61 -18.67 -12.01
CA PHE A 271 -17.82 -19.89 -11.89
C PHE A 271 -17.63 -20.56 -13.25
N LEU A 272 -16.63 -21.44 -13.33
CA LEU A 272 -16.42 -22.32 -14.47
C LEU A 272 -17.21 -23.60 -14.25
N LEU A 273 -18.05 -23.95 -15.21
CA LEU A 273 -18.61 -25.28 -15.34
C LEU A 273 -17.56 -26.17 -16.00
N THR A 274 -17.11 -27.19 -15.28
CA THR A 274 -16.08 -28.11 -15.78
C THR A 274 -16.44 -29.57 -15.49
N LYS A 275 -15.81 -30.46 -16.23
CA LYS A 275 -15.91 -31.91 -16.06
C LYS A 275 -14.54 -32.49 -15.74
N LEU A 276 -14.44 -33.54 -14.93
CA LEU A 276 -13.18 -34.24 -14.73
C LEU A 276 -12.72 -34.86 -16.05
N ALA A 277 -11.44 -34.67 -16.45
CA ALA A 277 -10.96 -35.06 -17.78
C ALA A 277 -11.09 -36.57 -18.09
N ASN A 278 -11.17 -37.41 -17.05
CA ASN A 278 -11.30 -38.87 -17.13
C ASN A 278 -12.71 -39.41 -16.87
N SER A 279 -13.72 -38.54 -16.80
CA SER A 279 -15.09 -38.95 -16.48
C SER A 279 -16.09 -38.24 -17.37
N GLU A 280 -17.22 -38.89 -17.62
CA GLU A 280 -18.31 -38.34 -18.44
C GLU A 280 -19.38 -37.65 -17.62
N ASP A 281 -19.53 -38.01 -16.33
CA ASP A 281 -20.63 -37.55 -15.48
C ASP A 281 -20.16 -36.76 -14.24
N ASP A 282 -18.85 -36.65 -14.03
CA ASP A 282 -18.28 -35.99 -12.86
C ASP A 282 -18.00 -34.51 -13.11
N PHE A 283 -18.85 -33.65 -12.56
CA PHE A 283 -18.72 -32.21 -12.65
C PHE A 283 -17.92 -31.62 -11.49
N VAL A 284 -17.17 -30.58 -11.77
CA VAL A 284 -16.46 -29.75 -10.78
C VAL A 284 -16.77 -28.30 -11.08
N TYR A 285 -17.15 -27.54 -10.05
CA TYR A 285 -17.33 -26.10 -10.18
C TYR A 285 -16.10 -25.37 -9.67
N VAL A 286 -15.62 -24.41 -10.44
CA VAL A 286 -14.41 -23.65 -10.10
C VAL A 286 -14.77 -22.17 -10.04
N THR A 287 -14.82 -21.61 -8.83
CA THR A 287 -14.99 -20.17 -8.63
C THR A 287 -13.65 -19.46 -8.73
N PHE A 288 -13.67 -18.19 -9.08
CA PHE A 288 -12.46 -17.39 -9.27
C PHE A 288 -12.68 -15.96 -8.80
N SER A 289 -11.59 -15.28 -8.42
CA SER A 289 -11.64 -13.89 -7.96
C SER A 289 -11.69 -12.90 -9.14
N GLU A 290 -12.21 -11.70 -8.86
CA GLU A 290 -12.15 -10.56 -9.79
C GLU A 290 -10.68 -10.28 -10.20
N GLY A 291 -10.41 -10.15 -11.49
CA GLY A 291 -9.07 -9.95 -12.06
C GLY A 291 -8.49 -11.15 -12.82
N LEU A 292 -9.09 -12.34 -12.72
CA LEU A 292 -8.72 -13.50 -13.56
C LEU A 292 -9.53 -13.57 -14.87
N GLU A 293 -10.40 -12.59 -15.16
CA GLU A 293 -11.30 -12.67 -16.32
C GLU A 293 -10.55 -12.68 -17.65
N GLU A 294 -9.43 -11.95 -17.77
CA GLU A 294 -8.64 -11.90 -19.01
C GLU A 294 -8.06 -13.28 -19.38
N GLU A 295 -7.58 -14.04 -18.39
CA GLU A 295 -7.02 -15.38 -18.60
C GLU A 295 -8.11 -16.40 -18.96
N LEU A 296 -9.29 -16.26 -18.37
CA LEU A 296 -10.46 -17.11 -18.65
C LEU A 296 -11.12 -16.80 -19.99
N THR A 297 -11.06 -15.55 -20.46
CA THR A 297 -11.59 -15.14 -21.78
C THR A 297 -10.90 -15.89 -22.92
N LEU A 298 -9.68 -16.36 -22.70
CA LEU A 298 -8.95 -17.12 -23.70
C LEU A 298 -9.47 -18.54 -23.86
N LEU A 299 -10.16 -19.12 -22.87
CA LEU A 299 -10.63 -20.51 -22.87
C LEU A 299 -11.71 -20.76 -23.93
N THR A 300 -11.58 -21.89 -24.62
CA THR A 300 -12.59 -22.37 -25.56
C THR A 300 -13.28 -23.60 -25.00
N PRO A 301 -14.62 -23.75 -25.16
CA PRO A 301 -15.31 -24.95 -24.71
C PRO A 301 -14.61 -26.23 -25.17
N LEU A 302 -14.55 -27.21 -24.28
CA LEU A 302 -13.84 -28.50 -24.40
C LEU A 302 -12.32 -28.44 -24.24
N ASP A 303 -11.74 -27.27 -23.96
CA ASP A 303 -10.34 -27.18 -23.56
C ASP A 303 -10.07 -27.98 -22.30
N TYR A 304 -8.92 -28.66 -22.29
CA TYR A 304 -8.42 -29.29 -21.08
C TYR A 304 -7.54 -28.31 -20.33
N VAL A 305 -7.80 -28.20 -19.03
CA VAL A 305 -7.14 -27.28 -18.12
C VAL A 305 -6.69 -28.04 -16.89
N ARG A 306 -5.46 -27.79 -16.46
CA ARG A 306 -4.97 -28.18 -15.15
C ARG A 306 -5.27 -27.05 -14.18
N VAL A 307 -6.11 -27.36 -13.20
CA VAL A 307 -6.53 -26.41 -12.17
C VAL A 307 -5.86 -26.80 -10.86
N VAL A 308 -5.23 -25.81 -10.22
CA VAL A 308 -4.90 -25.87 -8.80
C VAL A 308 -5.91 -24.97 -8.08
N GLY A 309 -6.66 -25.56 -7.17
CA GLY A 309 -7.70 -24.86 -6.44
C GLY A 309 -7.85 -25.34 -5.02
N ARG A 310 -8.33 -24.47 -4.15
CA ARG A 310 -8.68 -24.81 -2.77
C ARG A 310 -10.07 -25.45 -2.75
N LEU A 311 -10.22 -26.61 -2.14
CA LEU A 311 -11.54 -27.23 -1.99
C LEU A 311 -12.41 -26.39 -1.05
N ARG A 312 -13.36 -25.65 -1.59
CA ARG A 312 -14.29 -24.82 -0.83
C ARG A 312 -15.37 -25.68 -0.19
N THR A 313 -15.99 -26.53 -0.99
CA THR A 313 -17.09 -27.42 -0.59
C THR A 313 -16.89 -28.78 -1.24
N ALA A 314 -16.92 -29.85 -0.45
CA ALA A 314 -16.74 -31.21 -0.94
C ALA A 314 -17.95 -31.75 -1.72
N SER A 315 -19.14 -31.22 -1.45
CA SER A 315 -20.38 -31.60 -2.14
C SER A 315 -21.39 -30.46 -2.02
N GLU A 316 -21.76 -29.87 -3.15
CA GLU A 316 -22.82 -28.86 -3.24
C GLU A 316 -24.18 -29.51 -3.00
N LYS A 317 -25.07 -28.85 -2.24
CA LYS A 317 -26.30 -29.49 -1.74
C LYS A 317 -27.32 -29.94 -2.80
N LEU A 318 -27.26 -29.40 -4.01
CA LEU A 318 -28.22 -29.65 -5.08
C LEU A 318 -27.64 -30.54 -6.18
N THR A 319 -26.35 -30.42 -6.48
CA THR A 319 -25.70 -31.13 -7.60
C THR A 319 -24.69 -32.18 -7.15
N GLU A 320 -24.42 -32.26 -5.86
CA GLU A 320 -23.42 -33.14 -5.23
C GLU A 320 -21.97 -32.91 -5.70
N ALA A 321 -21.76 -31.97 -6.62
CA ALA A 321 -20.47 -31.65 -7.20
C ALA A 321 -19.59 -30.84 -6.23
N PRO A 322 -18.27 -31.07 -6.23
CA PRO A 322 -17.34 -30.28 -5.45
C PRO A 322 -17.15 -28.88 -6.04
N ILE A 323 -16.88 -27.92 -5.16
CA ILE A 323 -16.56 -26.54 -5.52
C ILE A 323 -15.12 -26.22 -5.13
N LEU A 324 -14.33 -25.78 -6.11
CA LEU A 324 -12.97 -25.26 -5.92
C LEU A 324 -12.96 -23.73 -6.00
N GLU A 325 -12.09 -23.11 -5.21
CA GLU A 325 -11.66 -21.73 -5.40
C GLU A 325 -10.33 -21.73 -6.16
N LEU A 326 -10.30 -21.07 -7.31
CA LEU A 326 -9.18 -21.09 -8.24
C LEU A 326 -7.95 -20.37 -7.67
N ILE A 327 -6.80 -21.04 -7.72
CA ILE A 327 -5.49 -20.44 -7.42
C ILE A 327 -4.67 -20.25 -8.70
N SER A 328 -4.64 -21.27 -9.57
CA SER A 328 -3.99 -21.18 -10.87
C SER A 328 -4.65 -22.10 -11.89
N LEU A 329 -4.63 -21.69 -13.15
CA LEU A 329 -5.14 -22.45 -14.28
C LEU A 329 -4.09 -22.52 -15.38
N GLU A 330 -3.84 -23.71 -15.92
CA GLU A 330 -2.97 -23.89 -17.09
C GLU A 330 -3.72 -24.69 -18.15
N ARG A 331 -3.67 -24.26 -19.42
CA ARG A 331 -4.17 -25.09 -20.53
C ARG A 331 -3.23 -26.25 -20.79
N VAL A 332 -3.77 -27.47 -20.83
CA VAL A 332 -2.99 -28.68 -21.07
C VAL A 332 -3.45 -29.40 -22.32
N THR A 333 -2.52 -30.04 -23.03
CA THR A 333 -2.89 -30.97 -24.09
C THR A 333 -3.21 -32.32 -23.47
N TYR A 334 -4.48 -32.69 -23.42
CA TYR A 334 -4.86 -34.01 -22.93
C TYR A 334 -4.46 -35.07 -23.96
N ARG A 335 -3.44 -35.87 -23.65
CA ARG A 335 -3.09 -37.05 -24.43
C ARG A 335 -3.73 -38.26 -23.76
N ASN A 336 -4.80 -38.78 -24.35
CA ASN A 336 -5.33 -40.10 -23.99
C ASN A 336 -4.18 -41.10 -24.04
N GLN A 337 -3.86 -41.73 -22.91
CA GLN A 337 -3.08 -42.96 -22.88
C GLN A 337 -3.99 -44.15 -23.12
#